data_AF-A0A2K4FZH2-F1
#
_entry.id   AF-A0A2K4FZH2-F1
#
_cell.length_a   1.000
_cell.length_b   1.000
_cell.length_c   1.000
_cell.angle_alpha   90.00
_cell.angle_beta   90.00
_cell.angle_gamma   90.00
#
_symmetry.space_group_name_H-M   'P 1'
#
loop_
_entity.id
_entity.type
_entity.pdbx_description
1 polymer ?
#
loop_
_entity_poly.entity_id
_entity_poly.type
_entity_poly.pdbx_seq_one_letter_code
_entity_poly.pdbx_strand_id
1 'polypeptide(L)'
;MQYHTLIRNASVIDGSNRPAYLADVGILDGRIQHIGDLQGARGDEEIDAAGRVLAPGFIDVHTHDDTVVIRQPQMLPKLSQGVTTVIVGNCGISASPVSLRGDPPDPMNLLGTPAAFVYPRFSDYRAAVEAAQPTVNVAALVGHTALRSNHLDDLFRTATPEEISAMREQLRESLQDGALGLSTGLAYASAFSASTDEVQQLAAELAAFGAVYTTHLRSEFEPVLEAMDEAFQIGRQAQSPVIISHLKCAGAGNWGRSPQLLASLEQAAKTHPVGCDCYPYAASSSTLDLKQVTDAHRITITWSTPHPEVSGRDLIDIAAEWGMPLLDAARRLQPAGAVYFGMDEADVRRILAHPLSMIGSDGLPEDPFPHPRLWGAFPRVLGHFSRDVGLFPLHTAVHKMTGLSAARFGLKARGEIREGYWADLVLFDPLRVRDVADFNDPQRSAEGIDGVWVNGVRSYVDGQANGRREGRFLAR
;
A
#
# COMPACT_ATOMS: atom_id res chain seq x y z
N MET A 1 32.53 -21.23 -8.14
CA MET A 1 31.94 -19.87 -8.20
C MET A 1 31.65 -19.43 -6.78
N GLN A 2 31.96 -18.17 -6.44
CA GLN A 2 31.74 -17.59 -5.11
C GLN A 2 30.57 -16.61 -5.19
N TYR A 3 29.65 -16.67 -4.22
CA TYR A 3 28.50 -15.79 -4.07
C TYR A 3 28.57 -15.06 -2.73
N HIS A 4 27.90 -13.92 -2.59
CA HIS A 4 27.71 -13.28 -1.28
C HIS A 4 26.75 -14.10 -0.41
N THR A 5 25.63 -14.53 -0.99
CA THR A 5 24.69 -15.43 -0.32
C THR A 5 24.35 -16.58 -1.27
N LEU A 6 24.34 -17.80 -0.75
CA LEU A 6 23.92 -19.00 -1.45
C LEU A 6 22.80 -19.68 -0.67
N ILE A 7 21.58 -19.64 -1.21
CA ILE A 7 20.40 -20.27 -0.63
C ILE A 7 20.22 -21.64 -1.30
N ARG A 8 20.26 -22.71 -0.51
CA ARG A 8 20.23 -24.09 -1.00
C ARG A 8 18.89 -24.76 -0.74
N ASN A 9 18.50 -25.70 -1.60
CA ASN A 9 17.33 -26.57 -1.41
C ASN A 9 15.99 -25.84 -1.19
N ALA A 10 15.83 -24.65 -1.75
CA ALA A 10 14.62 -23.86 -1.56
C ALA A 10 13.48 -24.35 -2.46
N SER A 11 12.25 -24.34 -1.94
CA SER A 11 11.06 -24.39 -2.78
C SER A 11 10.80 -23.01 -3.37
N VAL A 12 11.29 -22.78 -4.59
CA VAL A 12 11.22 -21.46 -5.25
C VAL A 12 9.83 -21.25 -5.83
N ILE A 13 9.14 -20.20 -5.37
CA ILE A 13 7.97 -19.63 -6.04
C ILE A 13 8.42 -18.33 -6.69
N ASP A 14 8.61 -18.35 -8.00
CA ASP A 14 9.34 -17.30 -8.73
C ASP A 14 8.58 -15.98 -8.94
N GLY A 15 7.33 -15.88 -8.49
CA GLY A 15 6.48 -14.69 -8.68
C GLY A 15 5.76 -14.63 -10.03
N SER A 16 5.97 -15.59 -10.93
CA SER A 16 5.35 -15.64 -12.28
C SER A 16 3.97 -16.33 -12.31
N ASN A 17 3.40 -16.61 -11.15
CA ASN A 17 2.18 -17.40 -10.96
C ASN A 17 2.28 -18.87 -11.40
N ARG A 18 3.47 -19.48 -11.27
CA ARG A 18 3.69 -20.91 -11.51
C ARG A 18 3.92 -21.67 -10.20
N PRO A 19 3.55 -22.96 -10.14
CA PRO A 19 3.86 -23.81 -8.99
C PRO A 19 5.34 -23.80 -8.62
N ALA A 20 5.63 -24.08 -7.34
CA ALA A 20 6.98 -24.08 -6.82
C ALA A 20 7.86 -25.16 -7.48
N TYR A 21 9.16 -24.91 -7.55
CA TYR A 21 10.18 -25.87 -7.97
C TYR A 21 11.39 -25.85 -7.03
N LEU A 22 12.13 -26.95 -6.94
CA LEU A 22 13.31 -27.04 -6.09
C LEU A 22 14.52 -26.44 -6.84
N ALA A 23 15.24 -25.50 -6.21
CA ALA A 23 16.48 -24.96 -6.74
C ALA A 23 17.36 -24.34 -5.65
N ASP A 24 18.65 -24.20 -5.95
CA ASP A 24 19.54 -23.28 -5.26
C ASP A 24 19.50 -21.91 -5.95
N VAL A 25 19.74 -20.84 -5.18
CA VAL A 25 19.80 -19.46 -5.66
C VAL A 25 21.08 -18.80 -5.18
N GLY A 26 21.93 -18.39 -6.13
CA GLY A 26 23.17 -17.67 -5.87
C GLY A 26 22.99 -16.15 -6.02
N ILE A 27 23.36 -15.40 -5.00
CA ILE A 27 23.26 -13.93 -4.95
C ILE A 27 24.66 -13.32 -4.99
N LEU A 28 24.89 -12.41 -5.94
CA LEU A 28 26.14 -11.66 -6.07
C LEU A 28 25.84 -10.21 -6.41
N ASP A 29 26.52 -9.26 -5.76
CA ASP A 29 26.39 -7.82 -6.02
C ASP A 29 24.94 -7.30 -6.07
N GLY A 30 24.11 -7.81 -5.14
CA GLY A 30 22.70 -7.42 -5.01
C GLY A 30 21.76 -8.01 -6.07
N ARG A 31 22.25 -8.93 -6.90
CA ARG A 31 21.50 -9.57 -7.99
C ARG A 31 21.38 -11.06 -7.77
N ILE A 32 20.30 -11.63 -8.30
CA ILE A 32 20.15 -13.07 -8.49
C ILE A 32 21.04 -13.44 -9.67
N GLN A 33 22.15 -14.11 -9.41
CA GLN A 33 23.14 -14.40 -10.44
C GLN A 33 22.86 -15.73 -11.13
N HIS A 34 22.52 -16.77 -10.36
CA HIS A 34 22.19 -18.09 -10.90
C HIS A 34 21.07 -18.78 -10.12
N ILE A 35 20.25 -19.56 -10.83
CA ILE A 35 19.16 -20.39 -10.28
C ILE A 35 19.31 -21.81 -10.83
N GLY A 36 19.35 -22.82 -9.96
CA GLY A 36 19.42 -24.21 -10.37
C GLY A 36 20.23 -25.07 -9.42
N ASP A 37 20.94 -26.07 -9.96
CA ASP A 37 21.88 -26.88 -9.17
C ASP A 37 23.22 -26.13 -9.06
N LEU A 38 23.57 -25.72 -7.84
CA LEU A 38 24.80 -24.99 -7.54
C LEU A 38 25.79 -25.86 -6.73
N GLN A 39 25.81 -27.17 -7.00
CA GLN A 39 26.84 -28.08 -6.48
C GLN A 39 28.26 -27.58 -6.79
N GLY A 40 29.09 -27.50 -5.76
CA GLY A 40 30.47 -27.01 -5.86
C GLY A 40 30.62 -25.48 -5.85
N ALA A 41 29.53 -24.71 -5.89
CA ALA A 41 29.58 -23.29 -5.57
C ALA A 41 29.64 -23.07 -4.04
N ARG A 42 30.17 -21.92 -3.64
CA ARG A 42 30.25 -21.48 -2.24
C ARG A 42 29.64 -20.09 -2.08
N GLY A 43 29.06 -19.84 -0.91
CA GLY A 43 28.60 -18.52 -0.50
C GLY A 43 29.39 -18.01 0.70
N ASP A 44 29.53 -16.69 0.86
CA ASP A 44 30.01 -16.11 2.12
C ASP A 44 29.00 -16.36 3.25
N GLU A 45 27.71 -16.26 2.92
CA GLU A 45 26.58 -16.77 3.70
C GLU A 45 25.95 -17.98 2.97
N GLU A 46 25.91 -19.14 3.62
CA GLU A 46 25.20 -20.33 3.11
C GLU A 46 23.96 -20.61 3.96
N ILE A 47 22.82 -20.78 3.29
CA ILE A 47 21.52 -20.98 3.95
C ILE A 47 20.92 -22.27 3.41
N ASP A 48 20.61 -23.21 4.31
CA ASP A 48 19.79 -24.37 3.97
C ASP A 48 18.31 -24.02 4.10
N ALA A 49 17.61 -23.96 2.99
CA ALA A 49 16.20 -23.61 2.89
C ALA A 49 15.29 -24.83 2.69
N ALA A 50 15.76 -26.04 3.05
CA ALA A 50 14.95 -27.25 3.00
C ALA A 50 13.63 -27.07 3.77
N GLY A 51 12.49 -27.34 3.10
CA GLY A 51 11.16 -27.16 3.68
C GLY A 51 10.69 -25.71 3.79
N ARG A 52 11.42 -24.75 3.20
CA ARG A 52 11.05 -23.33 3.11
C ARG A 52 10.72 -22.93 1.69
N VAL A 53 9.89 -21.90 1.59
CA VAL A 53 9.61 -21.23 0.32
C VAL A 53 10.51 -20.02 0.19
N LEU A 54 11.20 -19.91 -0.93
CA LEU A 54 11.88 -18.70 -1.36
C LEU A 54 11.03 -18.02 -2.43
N ALA A 55 10.66 -16.77 -2.20
CA ALA A 55 9.86 -15.96 -3.11
C ALA A 55 10.53 -14.59 -3.34
N PRO A 56 10.14 -13.84 -4.39
CA PRO A 56 10.48 -12.43 -4.47
C PRO A 56 9.94 -11.73 -3.23
N GLY A 57 10.69 -10.76 -2.73
CA GLY A 57 10.24 -9.91 -1.64
C GLY A 57 8.94 -9.20 -2.00
N PHE A 58 8.04 -9.08 -1.02
CA PHE A 58 6.70 -8.57 -1.28
C PHE A 58 6.73 -7.06 -1.58
N ILE A 59 5.87 -6.65 -2.50
CA ILE A 59 5.70 -5.25 -2.91
C ILE A 59 4.37 -4.78 -2.34
N ASP A 60 4.45 -3.88 -1.36
CA ASP A 60 3.29 -3.25 -0.77
C ASP A 60 2.85 -2.06 -1.62
N VAL A 61 1.82 -2.29 -2.43
CA VAL A 61 1.38 -1.34 -3.45
C VAL A 61 0.52 -0.20 -2.90
N HIS A 62 0.09 -0.30 -1.64
CA HIS A 62 -0.80 0.65 -1.03
C HIS A 62 -0.33 0.99 0.38
N THR A 63 0.45 2.06 0.49
CA THR A 63 0.99 2.52 1.78
C THR A 63 0.81 4.01 1.96
N HIS A 64 0.84 4.40 3.23
CA HIS A 64 0.94 5.77 3.72
C HIS A 64 2.24 5.95 4.50
N ASP A 65 3.32 5.35 4.00
CA ASP A 65 4.62 5.31 4.67
C ASP A 65 5.52 6.53 4.33
N ASP A 66 4.99 7.52 3.60
CA ASP A 66 5.74 8.62 2.97
C ASP A 66 6.79 9.28 3.88
N THR A 67 6.42 9.63 5.10
CA THR A 67 7.34 10.31 6.04
C THR A 67 8.11 9.32 6.92
N VAL A 68 7.51 8.16 7.23
CA VAL A 68 8.13 7.16 8.12
C VAL A 68 9.29 6.42 7.46
N VAL A 69 9.30 6.27 6.13
CA VAL A 69 10.47 5.71 5.43
C VAL A 69 11.74 6.53 5.66
N ILE A 70 11.60 7.83 5.98
CA ILE A 70 12.72 8.73 6.29
C ILE A 70 12.97 8.80 7.80
N ARG A 71 11.92 8.97 8.62
CA ARG A 71 12.05 9.18 10.07
C ARG A 71 12.31 7.89 10.86
N GLN A 72 11.77 6.76 10.38
CA GLN A 72 11.87 5.44 10.97
C GLN A 72 12.36 4.41 9.91
N PRO A 73 13.57 4.60 9.35
CA PRO A 73 14.06 3.83 8.20
C PRO A 73 14.23 2.33 8.48
N GLN A 74 14.10 1.88 9.72
CA GLN A 74 14.06 0.45 10.07
C GLN A 74 12.86 -0.27 9.43
N MET A 75 11.74 0.44 9.21
CA MET A 75 10.56 -0.07 8.51
C MET A 75 10.10 -1.46 8.99
N LEU A 76 10.25 -1.72 10.30
CA LEU A 76 9.96 -3.03 10.90
C LEU A 76 8.54 -3.53 10.61
N PRO A 77 7.47 -2.70 10.66
CA PRO A 77 6.12 -3.17 10.35
C PRO A 77 6.01 -3.84 8.97
N LYS A 78 6.79 -3.35 7.99
CA LYS A 78 6.81 -3.87 6.62
C LYS A 78 7.78 -5.04 6.50
N LEU A 79 9.00 -4.85 6.99
CA LEU A 79 10.07 -5.84 6.89
C LEU A 79 9.68 -7.16 7.56
N SER A 80 9.05 -7.13 8.74
CA SER A 80 8.64 -8.35 9.46
C SER A 80 7.58 -9.17 8.73
N GLN A 81 6.94 -8.61 7.70
CA GLN A 81 5.94 -9.28 6.87
C GLN A 81 6.53 -9.91 5.61
N GLY A 82 7.82 -9.67 5.30
CA GLY A 82 8.44 -10.06 4.03
C GLY A 82 8.41 -8.97 2.94
N VAL A 83 7.97 -7.75 3.28
CA VAL A 83 7.94 -6.62 2.33
C VAL A 83 9.34 -6.09 2.10
N THR A 84 9.68 -5.89 0.83
CA THR A 84 10.97 -5.35 0.38
C THR A 84 10.83 -4.05 -0.42
N THR A 85 9.61 -3.71 -0.84
CA THR A 85 9.30 -2.47 -1.55
C THR A 85 7.96 -1.92 -1.09
N VAL A 86 7.89 -0.61 -0.84
CA VAL A 86 6.65 0.10 -0.55
C VAL A 86 6.36 1.13 -1.64
N ILE A 87 5.08 1.30 -1.96
CA ILE A 87 4.58 2.35 -2.84
C ILE A 87 3.81 3.35 -1.98
N VAL A 88 4.37 4.55 -1.86
CA VAL A 88 3.85 5.65 -1.03
C VAL A 88 3.11 6.68 -1.89
N GLY A 89 2.49 7.68 -1.25
CA GLY A 89 1.80 8.76 -1.96
C GLY A 89 0.41 8.37 -2.48
N ASN A 90 -0.29 7.47 -1.79
CA ASN A 90 -1.60 6.95 -2.19
C ASN A 90 -2.76 7.88 -1.79
N CYS A 91 -3.95 7.62 -2.36
CA CYS A 91 -5.22 8.27 -1.99
C CYS A 91 -5.20 9.81 -2.04
N GLY A 92 -4.40 10.38 -2.94
CA GLY A 92 -4.27 11.83 -3.10
C GLY A 92 -3.37 12.51 -2.08
N ILE A 93 -2.83 11.80 -1.09
CA ILE A 93 -1.94 12.37 -0.08
C ILE A 93 -0.50 11.92 -0.31
N SER A 94 0.45 12.84 -0.23
CA SER A 94 1.88 12.53 -0.34
C SER A 94 2.71 13.49 0.50
N ALA A 95 3.91 13.07 0.92
CA ALA A 95 4.85 13.97 1.62
C ALA A 95 5.50 15.01 0.68
N SER A 96 5.37 14.82 -0.64
CA SER A 96 5.99 15.64 -1.67
C SER A 96 5.23 15.57 -2.99
N PRO A 97 5.25 16.64 -3.81
CA PRO A 97 5.78 17.98 -3.50
C PRO A 97 4.81 18.75 -2.59
N VAL A 98 5.28 19.25 -1.45
CA VAL A 98 4.45 19.94 -0.47
C VAL A 98 5.15 21.18 0.07
N SER A 99 4.46 22.31 0.02
CA SER A 99 4.85 23.57 0.68
C SER A 99 3.69 24.05 1.55
N LEU A 100 3.62 23.54 2.79
CA LEU A 100 2.53 23.88 3.70
C LEU A 100 2.56 25.36 4.10
N ARG A 101 1.39 26.00 4.08
CA ARG A 101 1.17 27.35 4.63
C ARG A 101 0.75 27.34 6.11
N GLY A 102 0.43 26.17 6.63
CA GLY A 102 -0.07 25.92 7.99
C GLY A 102 -0.06 24.43 8.30
N ASP A 103 -1.09 23.94 8.99
CA ASP A 103 -1.24 22.51 9.25
C ASP A 103 -1.58 21.73 7.96
N PRO A 104 -1.10 20.47 7.82
CA PRO A 104 -1.50 19.62 6.70
C PRO A 104 -3.02 19.39 6.73
N PRO A 105 -3.74 19.60 5.62
CA PRO A 105 -5.18 19.39 5.59
C PRO A 105 -5.53 17.92 5.77
N ASP A 106 -6.72 17.61 6.28
CA ASP A 106 -7.22 16.23 6.31
C ASP A 106 -7.37 15.67 4.88
N PRO A 107 -6.91 14.43 4.58
CA PRO A 107 -6.27 13.47 5.48
C PRO A 107 -4.73 13.44 5.36
N MET A 108 -4.07 14.46 4.81
CA MET A 108 -2.60 14.52 4.74
C MET A 108 -1.97 14.44 6.14
N ASN A 109 -2.64 14.93 7.17
CA ASN A 109 -2.23 14.78 8.57
C ASN A 109 -2.03 13.32 9.02
N LEU A 110 -2.57 12.31 8.31
CA LEU A 110 -2.25 10.89 8.53
C LEU A 110 -0.78 10.55 8.28
N LEU A 111 -0.06 11.36 7.49
CA LEU A 111 1.37 11.19 7.23
C LEU A 111 2.25 11.91 8.28
N GLY A 112 1.64 12.59 9.25
CA GLY A 112 2.32 13.22 10.37
C GLY A 112 2.07 14.72 10.52
N THR A 113 2.85 15.33 11.40
CA THR A 113 2.77 16.77 11.76
C THR A 113 3.38 17.69 10.70
N PRO A 114 3.15 19.01 10.72
CA PRO A 114 3.73 19.96 9.76
C PRO A 114 5.25 19.82 9.57
N ALA A 115 5.98 19.50 10.65
CA ALA A 115 7.44 19.31 10.61
C ALA A 115 7.91 18.13 9.73
N ALA A 116 7.01 17.23 9.33
CA ALA A 116 7.33 16.12 8.43
C ALA A 116 7.21 16.48 6.94
N PHE A 117 6.56 17.61 6.62
CA PHE A 117 6.30 18.08 5.25
C PHE A 117 7.31 19.15 4.83
N VAL A 118 8.57 18.73 4.67
CA VAL A 118 9.71 19.62 4.38
C VAL A 118 10.29 19.41 2.98
N TYR A 119 9.50 18.84 2.06
CA TYR A 119 9.93 18.46 0.71
C TYR A 119 9.13 19.23 -0.35
N PRO A 120 9.53 20.48 -0.68
CA PRO A 120 8.79 21.31 -1.63
C PRO A 120 8.87 20.80 -3.07
N ARG A 121 9.92 20.04 -3.41
CA ARG A 121 10.09 19.38 -4.72
C ARG A 121 10.23 17.88 -4.54
N PHE A 122 9.80 17.12 -5.54
CA PHE A 122 9.92 15.66 -5.53
C PHE A 122 11.38 15.17 -5.47
N SER A 123 12.30 15.87 -6.14
CA SER A 123 13.74 15.65 -6.00
C SER A 123 14.26 15.81 -4.56
N ASP A 124 13.68 16.72 -3.75
CA ASP A 124 14.07 16.89 -2.34
C ASP A 124 13.64 15.67 -1.51
N TYR A 125 12.42 15.17 -1.74
CA TYR A 125 11.94 13.94 -1.10
C TYR A 125 12.78 12.72 -1.49
N ARG A 126 13.06 12.57 -2.79
CA ARG A 126 13.92 11.48 -3.29
C ARG A 126 15.29 11.52 -2.62
N ALA A 127 15.93 12.68 -2.55
CA ALA A 127 17.23 12.84 -1.89
C ALA A 127 17.16 12.48 -0.40
N ALA A 128 16.06 12.83 0.28
CA ALA A 128 15.86 12.48 1.69
C ALA A 128 15.66 10.97 1.91
N VAL A 129 14.93 10.28 1.03
CA VAL A 129 14.82 8.81 1.05
C VAL A 129 16.19 8.16 0.82
N GLU A 130 16.93 8.62 -0.18
CA GLU A 130 18.28 8.12 -0.48
C GLU A 130 19.24 8.35 0.70
N ALA A 131 19.15 9.49 1.38
CA ALA A 131 19.97 9.79 2.57
C ALA A 131 19.57 8.98 3.80
N ALA A 132 18.27 8.71 4.00
CA ALA A 132 17.78 7.90 5.12
C ALA A 132 18.17 6.42 4.97
N GLN A 133 18.31 5.94 3.73
CA GLN A 133 18.56 4.54 3.37
C GLN A 133 17.60 3.60 4.14
N PRO A 134 16.29 3.64 3.85
CA PRO A 134 15.33 2.74 4.48
C PRO A 134 15.67 1.28 4.24
N THR A 135 15.14 0.41 5.09
CA THR A 135 15.38 -1.03 4.96
C THR A 135 14.69 -1.62 3.74
N VAL A 136 13.58 -1.03 3.30
CA VAL A 136 12.82 -1.41 2.10
C VAL A 136 13.06 -0.40 0.97
N ASN A 137 12.94 -0.85 -0.28
CA ASN A 137 12.87 0.07 -1.41
C ASN A 137 11.61 0.94 -1.33
N VAL A 138 11.69 2.15 -1.87
CA VAL A 138 10.60 3.13 -1.86
C VAL A 138 10.33 3.59 -3.28
N ALA A 139 9.09 3.51 -3.71
CA ALA A 139 8.61 4.18 -4.91
C ALA A 139 7.44 5.08 -4.53
N ALA A 140 7.28 6.22 -5.21
CA ALA A 140 6.31 7.23 -4.77
C ALA A 140 5.43 7.72 -5.90
N LEU A 141 4.14 7.87 -5.58
CA LEU A 141 3.16 8.59 -6.36
C LEU A 141 3.09 10.05 -5.87
N VAL A 142 2.53 10.93 -6.70
CA VAL A 142 2.21 12.31 -6.32
C VAL A 142 0.74 12.39 -5.94
N GLY A 143 0.43 12.91 -4.77
CA GLY A 143 -0.93 13.09 -4.29
C GLY A 143 -1.62 14.32 -4.88
N HIS A 144 -2.81 14.15 -5.45
CA HIS A 144 -3.63 15.26 -5.95
C HIS A 144 -4.03 16.28 -4.86
N THR A 145 -4.34 15.82 -3.64
CA THR A 145 -4.64 16.70 -2.50
C THR A 145 -3.41 17.52 -2.10
N ALA A 146 -2.21 16.93 -2.17
CA ALA A 146 -0.96 17.64 -1.93
C ALA A 146 -0.74 18.76 -2.97
N LEU A 147 -1.00 18.48 -4.26
CA LEU A 147 -0.97 19.49 -5.32
C LEU A 147 -2.01 20.59 -5.08
N ARG A 148 -3.26 20.24 -4.75
CA ARG A 148 -4.30 21.22 -4.42
C ARG A 148 -3.89 22.09 -3.23
N SER A 149 -3.34 21.50 -2.18
CA SER A 149 -2.91 22.22 -0.97
C SER A 149 -1.80 23.25 -1.23
N ASN A 150 -1.01 23.09 -2.30
CA ASN A 150 0.02 24.07 -2.65
C ASN A 150 -0.58 25.29 -3.37
N HIS A 151 -1.60 25.07 -4.21
CA HIS A 151 -2.08 26.07 -5.18
C HIS A 151 -3.42 26.70 -4.83
N LEU A 152 -4.31 26.00 -4.12
CA LEU A 152 -5.63 26.50 -3.74
C LEU A 152 -5.59 27.13 -2.35
N ASP A 153 -6.23 28.29 -2.21
CA ASP A 153 -6.49 28.92 -0.91
C ASP A 153 -7.66 28.27 -0.16
N ASP A 154 -8.55 27.59 -0.88
CA ASP A 154 -9.72 26.89 -0.35
C ASP A 154 -9.91 25.55 -1.08
N LEU A 155 -9.78 24.45 -0.33
CA LEU A 155 -9.88 23.08 -0.85
C LEU A 155 -11.32 22.62 -1.10
N PHE A 156 -12.33 23.35 -0.63
CA PHE A 156 -13.74 22.93 -0.71
C PHE A 156 -14.47 23.42 -1.97
N ARG A 157 -13.75 23.95 -2.95
CA ARG A 157 -14.26 24.37 -4.27
C ARG A 157 -13.56 23.65 -5.43
N THR A 158 -14.04 23.81 -6.65
CA THR A 158 -13.29 23.42 -7.86
C THR A 158 -12.07 24.31 -8.06
N ALA A 159 -10.98 23.77 -8.62
CA ALA A 159 -9.82 24.57 -9.01
C ALA A 159 -10.12 25.49 -10.22
N THR A 160 -9.47 26.64 -10.31
CA THR A 160 -9.52 27.50 -11.52
C THR A 160 -8.59 26.96 -12.61
N PRO A 161 -8.75 27.39 -13.88
CA PRO A 161 -7.84 26.98 -14.96
C PRO A 161 -6.36 27.26 -14.66
N GLU A 162 -6.04 28.37 -14.00
CA GLU A 162 -4.68 28.75 -13.61
C GLU A 162 -4.13 27.81 -12.54
N GLU A 163 -4.93 27.47 -11.53
CA GLU A 163 -4.56 26.51 -10.48
C GLU A 163 -4.35 25.11 -11.07
N ILE A 164 -5.20 24.67 -12.00
CA ILE A 164 -5.05 23.40 -12.72
C ILE A 164 -3.74 23.40 -13.51
N SER A 165 -3.42 24.48 -14.22
CA SER A 165 -2.16 24.61 -14.96
C SER A 165 -0.95 24.51 -14.02
N ALA A 166 -0.99 25.17 -12.86
CA ALA A 166 0.09 25.14 -11.86
C ALA A 166 0.27 23.74 -11.23
N MET A 167 -0.83 23.05 -10.89
CA MET A 167 -0.79 21.66 -10.43
C MET A 167 -0.21 20.72 -11.49
N ARG A 168 -0.57 20.90 -12.77
CA ARG A 168 -0.04 20.11 -13.89
C ARG A 168 1.45 20.30 -14.09
N GLU A 169 1.94 21.54 -13.99
CA GLU A 169 3.36 21.84 -14.09
C GLU A 169 4.14 21.14 -12.96
N GLN A 170 3.69 21.28 -11.71
CA GLN A 170 4.32 20.64 -10.56
C GLN A 170 4.26 19.10 -10.62
N LEU A 171 3.17 18.53 -11.13
CA LEU A 171 3.07 17.09 -11.39
C LEU A 171 4.10 16.66 -12.45
N ARG A 172 4.22 17.41 -13.56
CA ARG A 172 5.17 17.10 -14.63
C ARG A 172 6.62 17.13 -14.14
N GLU A 173 6.99 18.12 -13.34
CA GLU A 173 8.31 18.18 -12.70
C GLU A 173 8.55 16.94 -11.81
N SER A 174 7.56 16.55 -11.02
CA SER A 174 7.66 15.37 -10.16
C SER A 174 7.79 14.06 -10.94
N LEU A 175 7.11 13.94 -12.08
CA LEU A 175 7.24 12.81 -13.00
C LEU A 175 8.63 12.77 -13.66
N GLN A 176 9.20 13.92 -14.01
CA GLN A 176 10.59 14.03 -14.50
C GLN A 176 11.61 13.59 -13.44
N ASP A 177 11.34 13.89 -12.17
CA ASP A 177 12.18 13.48 -11.03
C ASP A 177 12.02 11.99 -10.65
N GLY A 178 11.09 11.28 -11.29
CA GLY A 178 10.94 9.82 -11.22
C GLY A 178 9.72 9.31 -10.46
N ALA A 179 8.72 10.16 -10.19
CA ALA A 179 7.45 9.69 -9.60
C ALA A 179 6.78 8.62 -10.47
N LEU A 180 6.15 7.63 -9.82
CA LEU A 180 5.47 6.53 -10.51
C LEU A 180 4.14 6.94 -11.17
N GLY A 181 3.57 8.06 -10.75
CA GLY A 181 2.25 8.50 -11.20
C GLY A 181 1.53 9.45 -10.26
N LEU A 182 0.24 9.59 -10.50
CA LEU A 182 -0.69 10.44 -9.75
C LEU A 182 -1.63 9.56 -8.92
N SER A 183 -1.89 9.95 -7.68
CA SER A 183 -2.97 9.40 -6.87
C SER A 183 -4.06 10.44 -6.59
N THR A 184 -5.30 10.00 -6.45
CA THR A 184 -6.43 10.83 -6.00
C THR A 184 -7.16 10.20 -4.82
N GLY A 185 -7.78 11.05 -4.00
CA GLY A 185 -8.61 10.65 -2.87
C GLY A 185 -9.93 11.40 -2.88
N LEU A 186 -10.77 11.08 -3.87
CA LEU A 186 -11.93 11.90 -4.21
C LEU A 186 -13.08 11.76 -3.21
N ALA A 187 -13.03 10.79 -2.30
CA ALA A 187 -13.96 10.67 -1.17
C ALA A 187 -13.70 11.72 -0.07
N TYR A 188 -12.46 12.20 0.06
CA TYR A 188 -12.07 13.12 1.13
C TYR A 188 -12.56 14.53 0.86
N ALA A 189 -12.96 15.24 1.92
CA ALA A 189 -13.55 16.57 1.80
C ALA A 189 -12.62 17.59 1.10
N SER A 190 -11.30 17.43 1.25
CA SER A 190 -10.25 18.25 0.63
C SER A 190 -10.12 18.09 -0.90
N ALA A 191 -10.67 17.02 -1.47
CA ALA A 191 -10.65 16.75 -2.91
C ALA A 191 -12.04 16.42 -3.48
N PHE A 192 -13.09 16.28 -2.66
CA PHE A 192 -14.44 15.92 -3.09
C PHE A 192 -15.03 16.92 -4.09
N SER A 193 -14.71 18.21 -3.94
CA SER A 193 -15.15 19.26 -4.87
C SER A 193 -14.34 19.30 -6.18
N ALA A 194 -13.28 18.51 -6.35
CA ALA A 194 -12.54 18.42 -7.59
C ALA A 194 -13.42 17.81 -8.69
N SER A 195 -13.54 18.51 -9.82
CA SER A 195 -14.30 18.02 -10.96
C SER A 195 -13.54 16.88 -11.65
N THR A 196 -14.27 16.01 -12.36
CA THR A 196 -13.64 14.98 -13.19
C THR A 196 -12.72 15.61 -14.25
N ASP A 197 -13.08 16.78 -14.79
CA ASP A 197 -12.27 17.52 -15.76
C ASP A 197 -10.93 17.99 -15.16
N GLU A 198 -10.93 18.51 -13.93
CA GLU A 198 -9.69 18.85 -13.21
C GLU A 198 -8.75 17.64 -13.15
N VAL A 199 -9.26 16.48 -12.72
CA VAL A 199 -8.47 15.26 -12.61
C VAL A 199 -8.00 14.75 -13.98
N GLN A 200 -8.85 14.82 -15.01
CA GLN A 200 -8.49 14.44 -16.38
C GLN A 200 -7.33 15.28 -16.92
N GLN A 201 -7.34 16.59 -16.66
CA GLN A 201 -6.28 17.49 -17.11
C GLN A 201 -4.93 17.18 -16.43
N LEU A 202 -4.93 16.80 -15.15
CA LEU A 202 -3.71 16.33 -14.47
C LEU A 202 -3.27 14.96 -14.99
N ALA A 203 -4.20 14.00 -15.10
CA ALA A 203 -3.90 12.65 -15.54
C ALA A 203 -3.34 12.61 -16.98
N ALA A 204 -3.69 13.58 -17.83
CA ALA A 204 -3.14 13.72 -19.18
C ALA A 204 -1.61 13.85 -19.23
N GLU A 205 -0.96 14.28 -18.14
CA GLU A 205 0.51 14.33 -18.05
C GLU A 205 1.15 12.93 -17.97
N LEU A 206 0.42 11.92 -17.50
CA LEU A 206 0.98 10.62 -17.12
C LEU A 206 1.49 9.78 -18.29
N ALA A 207 0.82 9.83 -19.44
CA ALA A 207 1.15 8.99 -20.60
C ALA A 207 2.57 9.25 -21.12
N ALA A 208 3.03 10.50 -21.11
CA ALA A 208 4.36 10.88 -21.58
C ALA A 208 5.49 10.23 -20.76
N PHE A 209 5.21 9.84 -19.52
CA PHE A 209 6.15 9.20 -18.59
C PHE A 209 5.87 7.70 -18.42
N GLY A 210 4.88 7.16 -19.13
CA GLY A 210 4.38 5.81 -18.93
C GLY A 210 3.94 5.58 -17.48
N ALA A 211 3.47 6.61 -16.78
CA ALA A 211 3.12 6.60 -15.36
C ALA A 211 1.70 6.08 -15.13
N VAL A 212 1.34 5.78 -13.87
CA VAL A 212 0.03 5.21 -13.51
C VAL A 212 -0.90 6.24 -12.86
N TYR A 213 -2.20 6.01 -13.00
CA TYR A 213 -3.24 6.68 -12.22
C TYR A 213 -3.76 5.73 -11.13
N THR A 214 -3.65 6.14 -9.87
CA THR A 214 -4.21 5.39 -8.73
C THR A 214 -5.31 6.22 -8.08
N THR A 215 -6.33 5.58 -7.52
CA THR A 215 -7.46 6.34 -6.98
C THR A 215 -8.16 5.61 -5.83
N HIS A 216 -8.27 6.32 -4.71
CA HIS A 216 -9.38 6.15 -3.80
C HIS A 216 -10.58 6.87 -4.42
N LEU A 217 -11.55 6.04 -4.84
CA LEU A 217 -12.75 6.44 -5.56
C LEU A 217 -13.52 7.56 -4.86
N ARG A 218 -14.31 8.32 -5.61
CA ARG A 218 -15.18 9.35 -5.03
C ARG A 218 -16.21 8.81 -4.04
N SER A 219 -16.59 7.55 -4.21
CA SER A 219 -17.42 6.81 -3.27
C SER A 219 -17.09 5.32 -3.33
N GLU A 220 -17.13 4.69 -2.17
CA GLU A 220 -17.07 3.23 -2.00
C GLU A 220 -18.42 2.68 -1.46
N PHE A 221 -19.42 3.55 -1.36
CA PHE A 221 -20.77 3.25 -0.86
C PHE A 221 -21.76 3.00 -2.02
N GLU A 222 -22.95 3.59 -1.96
CA GLU A 222 -24.02 3.35 -2.92
C GLU A 222 -23.62 3.69 -4.38
N PRO A 223 -23.01 4.86 -4.68
CA PRO A 223 -22.62 5.23 -6.05
C PRO A 223 -21.20 4.75 -6.45
N VAL A 224 -20.78 3.57 -5.96
CA VAL A 224 -19.42 3.05 -6.22
C VAL A 224 -19.19 2.71 -7.70
N LEU A 225 -20.23 2.27 -8.42
CA LEU A 225 -20.09 1.93 -9.85
C LEU A 225 -19.87 3.19 -10.70
N GLU A 226 -20.57 4.28 -10.38
CA GLU A 226 -20.39 5.59 -10.99
C GLU A 226 -18.99 6.14 -10.71
N ALA A 227 -18.48 5.95 -9.50
CA ALA A 227 -17.11 6.34 -9.14
C ALA A 227 -16.06 5.50 -9.88
N MET A 228 -16.31 4.20 -10.10
CA MET A 228 -15.46 3.36 -10.94
C MET A 228 -15.48 3.81 -12.40
N ASP A 229 -16.65 4.13 -12.95
CA ASP A 229 -16.79 4.65 -14.31
C ASP A 229 -16.06 5.98 -14.50
N GLU A 230 -16.12 6.87 -13.50
CA GLU A 230 -15.32 8.10 -13.45
C GLU A 230 -13.82 7.78 -13.57
N ALA A 231 -13.30 6.87 -12.73
CA ALA A 231 -11.89 6.48 -12.74
C ALA A 231 -11.46 5.88 -14.09
N PHE A 232 -12.29 5.02 -14.68
CA PHE A 232 -11.99 4.41 -15.96
C PHE A 232 -12.07 5.41 -17.12
N GLN A 233 -12.97 6.39 -17.07
CA GLN A 233 -13.03 7.48 -18.04
C GLN A 233 -11.75 8.32 -17.98
N ILE A 234 -11.31 8.70 -16.78
CA ILE A 234 -10.06 9.44 -16.57
C ILE A 234 -8.88 8.68 -17.17
N GLY A 235 -8.70 7.40 -16.82
CA GLY A 235 -7.60 6.58 -17.33
C GLY A 235 -7.58 6.43 -18.84
N ARG A 236 -8.76 6.19 -19.47
CA ARG A 236 -8.88 6.08 -20.93
C ARG A 236 -8.47 7.37 -21.63
N GLN A 237 -8.93 8.52 -21.15
CA GLN A 237 -8.62 9.82 -21.73
C GLN A 237 -7.15 10.19 -21.54
N ALA A 238 -6.59 9.87 -20.37
CA ALA A 238 -5.18 10.05 -20.05
C ALA A 238 -4.24 9.04 -20.73
N GLN A 239 -4.77 7.97 -21.33
CA GLN A 239 -4.00 6.84 -21.85
C GLN A 239 -3.02 6.24 -20.82
N SER A 240 -3.42 6.25 -19.54
CA SER A 240 -2.59 5.78 -18.41
C SER A 240 -3.28 4.64 -17.67
N PRO A 241 -2.57 3.57 -17.25
CA PRO A 241 -3.16 2.48 -16.46
C PRO A 241 -3.86 2.97 -15.20
N VAL A 242 -5.01 2.38 -14.87
CA VAL A 242 -5.77 2.69 -13.65
C VAL A 242 -5.59 1.62 -12.60
N ILE A 243 -5.37 2.03 -11.36
CA ILE A 243 -5.37 1.15 -10.19
C ILE A 243 -6.39 1.71 -9.19
N ILE A 244 -7.47 0.97 -8.98
CA ILE A 244 -8.43 1.29 -7.92
C ILE A 244 -7.83 0.83 -6.60
N SER A 245 -7.55 1.80 -5.74
CA SER A 245 -7.04 1.56 -4.40
C SER A 245 -8.06 0.84 -3.54
N HIS A 246 -7.58 -0.10 -2.70
CA HIS A 246 -8.32 -0.74 -1.62
C HIS A 246 -9.79 -1.04 -1.93
N LEU A 247 -10.04 -1.70 -3.07
CA LEU A 247 -11.38 -1.94 -3.61
C LEU A 247 -12.25 -2.65 -2.56
N LYS A 248 -13.42 -2.10 -2.30
CA LYS A 248 -14.34 -2.59 -1.27
C LYS A 248 -15.79 -2.22 -1.58
N CYS A 249 -16.72 -2.88 -0.87
CA CYS A 249 -18.10 -2.44 -0.74
C CYS A 249 -18.30 -1.90 0.68
N ALA A 250 -18.29 -0.58 0.85
CA ALA A 250 -18.37 0.06 2.16
C ALA A 250 -19.81 0.29 2.61
N GLY A 251 -20.08 0.03 3.90
CA GLY A 251 -21.37 0.19 4.54
C GLY A 251 -22.30 -1.01 4.34
N ALA A 252 -23.06 -1.35 5.39
CA ALA A 252 -23.92 -2.54 5.43
C ALA A 252 -24.93 -2.63 4.27
N GLY A 253 -25.40 -1.50 3.75
CA GLY A 253 -26.29 -1.45 2.59
C GLY A 253 -25.66 -1.87 1.26
N ASN A 254 -24.33 -2.02 1.20
CA ASN A 254 -23.59 -2.37 -0.02
C ASN A 254 -22.99 -3.78 0.01
N TRP A 255 -23.14 -4.52 1.11
CA TRP A 255 -22.60 -5.87 1.23
C TRP A 255 -23.21 -6.81 0.17
N GLY A 256 -22.37 -7.67 -0.40
CA GLY A 256 -22.73 -8.59 -1.48
C GLY A 256 -22.64 -7.97 -2.87
N ARG A 257 -22.30 -6.68 -3.01
CA ARG A 257 -22.18 -6.01 -4.32
C ARG A 257 -20.85 -6.27 -5.03
N SER A 258 -19.86 -6.92 -4.39
CA SER A 258 -18.56 -7.13 -5.03
C SER A 258 -18.61 -7.83 -6.40
N PRO A 259 -19.54 -8.76 -6.72
CA PRO A 259 -19.68 -9.28 -8.08
C PRO A 259 -19.95 -8.21 -9.14
N GLN A 260 -20.69 -7.14 -8.80
CA GLN A 260 -20.97 -6.02 -9.70
C GLN A 260 -19.70 -5.19 -9.96
N LEU A 261 -18.95 -4.89 -8.90
CA LEU A 261 -17.70 -4.14 -8.99
C LEU A 261 -16.67 -4.92 -9.82
N LEU A 262 -16.52 -6.22 -9.55
CA LEU A 262 -15.59 -7.09 -10.29
C LEU A 262 -15.98 -7.21 -11.76
N ALA A 263 -17.28 -7.34 -12.08
CA ALA A 263 -17.75 -7.34 -13.47
C ALA A 263 -17.44 -6.01 -14.19
N SER A 264 -17.60 -4.87 -13.50
CA SER A 264 -17.22 -3.56 -14.03
C SER A 264 -15.71 -3.46 -14.30
N LEU A 265 -14.88 -3.92 -13.36
CA LEU A 265 -13.43 -3.98 -13.50
C LEU A 265 -12.99 -4.87 -14.68
N GLU A 266 -13.57 -6.07 -14.82
CA GLU A 266 -13.32 -6.98 -15.94
C GLU A 266 -13.73 -6.36 -17.28
N GLN A 267 -14.86 -5.66 -17.33
CA GLN A 267 -15.34 -5.02 -18.54
C GLN A 267 -14.40 -3.88 -18.98
N ALA A 268 -13.92 -3.07 -18.04
CA ALA A 268 -12.93 -2.03 -18.33
C ALA A 268 -11.58 -2.63 -18.78
N ALA A 269 -11.16 -3.76 -18.18
CA ALA A 269 -9.91 -4.45 -18.51
C ALA A 269 -9.82 -4.97 -19.95
N LYS A 270 -10.95 -5.13 -20.64
CA LYS A 270 -10.99 -5.56 -22.06
C LYS A 270 -10.40 -4.52 -23.01
N THR A 271 -10.46 -3.23 -22.66
CA THR A 271 -10.09 -2.13 -23.56
C THR A 271 -9.02 -1.20 -22.99
N HIS A 272 -8.76 -1.29 -21.68
CA HIS A 272 -7.84 -0.39 -21.00
C HIS A 272 -7.13 -1.11 -19.84
N PRO A 273 -5.83 -0.85 -19.58
CA PRO A 273 -5.14 -1.46 -18.45
C PRO A 273 -5.73 -0.98 -17.12
N VAL A 274 -6.48 -1.84 -16.45
CA VAL A 274 -7.06 -1.56 -15.12
C VAL A 274 -6.73 -2.66 -14.13
N GLY A 275 -6.66 -2.31 -12.85
CA GLY A 275 -6.47 -3.23 -11.74
C GLY A 275 -6.98 -2.64 -10.44
N CYS A 276 -6.81 -3.41 -9.38
CA CYS A 276 -7.07 -2.93 -8.03
C CYS A 276 -6.06 -3.53 -7.05
N ASP A 277 -6.04 -2.99 -5.84
CA ASP A 277 -5.48 -3.63 -4.67
C ASP A 277 -6.55 -3.79 -3.59
N CYS A 278 -6.29 -4.67 -2.62
CA CYS A 278 -7.17 -4.94 -1.49
C CYS A 278 -6.32 -5.39 -0.30
N TYR A 279 -6.66 -4.92 0.90
CA TYR A 279 -6.11 -5.43 2.15
C TYR A 279 -6.99 -6.57 2.70
N PRO A 280 -6.42 -7.56 3.40
CA PRO A 280 -7.11 -8.80 3.74
C PRO A 280 -7.95 -8.74 5.03
N TYR A 281 -8.74 -7.67 5.20
CA TYR A 281 -9.55 -7.42 6.38
C TYR A 281 -10.93 -6.87 6.01
N ALA A 282 -11.96 -7.26 6.77
CA ALA A 282 -13.32 -6.75 6.66
C ALA A 282 -13.56 -5.50 7.54
N ALA A 283 -12.52 -4.69 7.73
CA ALA A 283 -12.60 -3.40 8.40
C ALA A 283 -11.67 -2.40 7.69
N SER A 284 -12.09 -1.15 7.57
CA SER A 284 -11.27 -0.05 7.07
C SER A 284 -10.73 0.78 8.24
N SER A 285 -9.76 1.65 7.96
CA SER A 285 -9.23 2.62 8.93
C SER A 285 -8.96 3.95 8.22
N SER A 286 -9.37 5.05 8.84
CA SER A 286 -9.09 6.42 8.37
C SER A 286 -9.36 7.42 9.50
N THR A 287 -9.46 8.71 9.18
CA THR A 287 -9.96 9.72 10.13
C THR A 287 -11.41 9.46 10.53
N LEU A 288 -11.81 9.94 11.72
CA LEU A 288 -13.17 9.84 12.22
C LEU A 288 -14.09 10.75 11.39
N ASP A 289 -14.77 10.16 10.40
CA ASP A 289 -15.66 10.84 9.48
C ASP A 289 -17.11 10.78 10.00
N LEU A 290 -17.68 11.95 10.29
CA LEU A 290 -19.05 12.07 10.78
C LEU A 290 -20.09 11.48 9.83
N LYS A 291 -19.80 11.39 8.53
CA LYS A 291 -20.72 10.78 7.54
C LYS A 291 -20.81 9.25 7.70
N GLN A 292 -19.82 8.64 8.33
CA GLN A 292 -19.76 7.19 8.54
C GLN A 292 -20.24 6.78 9.94
N VAL A 293 -20.57 7.73 10.80
CA VAL A 293 -21.05 7.44 12.17
C VAL A 293 -22.45 6.83 12.13
N THR A 294 -22.52 5.55 12.47
CA THR A 294 -23.75 4.75 12.53
C THR A 294 -23.63 3.66 13.58
N ASP A 295 -24.77 3.14 14.04
CA ASP A 295 -24.88 1.95 14.88
C ASP A 295 -25.04 0.64 14.06
N ALA A 296 -25.11 0.73 12.73
CA ALA A 296 -25.27 -0.42 11.85
C ALA A 296 -24.04 -1.36 11.81
N HIS A 297 -22.89 -0.87 12.25
CA HIS A 297 -21.67 -1.66 12.38
C HIS A 297 -20.77 -1.06 13.47
N ARG A 298 -19.80 -1.85 13.92
CA ARG A 298 -18.85 -1.46 14.95
C ARG A 298 -17.89 -0.37 14.44
N ILE A 299 -17.62 0.62 15.29
CA ILE A 299 -16.63 1.68 15.05
C ILE A 299 -15.74 1.77 16.30
N THR A 300 -14.44 1.59 16.13
CA THR A 300 -13.44 1.63 17.21
C THR A 300 -12.53 2.84 17.01
N ILE A 301 -12.30 3.65 18.05
CA ILE A 301 -11.45 4.85 17.96
C ILE A 301 -9.98 4.45 18.03
N THR A 302 -9.15 4.86 17.06
CA THR A 302 -7.70 4.57 17.04
C THR A 302 -6.89 5.63 17.78
N TRP A 303 -7.32 6.89 17.68
CA TRP A 303 -6.77 8.02 18.44
C TRP A 303 -7.80 9.14 18.51
N SER A 304 -7.67 10.01 19.51
CA SER A 304 -8.40 11.28 19.60
C SER A 304 -7.49 12.30 20.27
N THR A 305 -7.38 13.49 19.67
CA THR A 305 -6.58 14.58 20.24
C THR A 305 -7.20 15.12 21.54
N PRO A 306 -8.51 15.47 21.60
CA PRO A 306 -9.11 15.96 22.84
C PRO A 306 -9.31 14.88 23.91
N HIS A 307 -9.36 13.59 23.53
CA HIS A 307 -9.72 12.47 24.40
C HIS A 307 -8.82 11.23 24.18
N PRO A 308 -7.50 11.31 24.43
CA PRO A 308 -6.58 10.20 24.16
C PRO A 308 -6.89 8.93 24.96
N GLU A 309 -7.55 9.06 26.11
CA GLU A 309 -7.95 7.96 27.01
C GLU A 309 -8.94 6.97 26.39
N VAL A 310 -9.63 7.34 25.30
CA VAL A 310 -10.63 6.48 24.66
C VAL A 310 -10.08 5.61 23.53
N SER A 311 -8.77 5.71 23.25
CA SER A 311 -8.13 4.93 22.19
C SER A 311 -8.32 3.43 22.42
N GLY A 312 -8.70 2.70 21.37
CA GLY A 312 -9.03 1.27 21.41
C GLY A 312 -10.47 0.95 21.85
N ARG A 313 -11.28 1.95 22.23
CA ARG A 313 -12.68 1.74 22.66
C ARG A 313 -13.67 1.93 21.52
N ASP A 314 -14.82 1.27 21.62
CA ASP A 314 -15.90 1.39 20.65
C ASP A 314 -16.69 2.70 20.86
N LEU A 315 -16.99 3.39 19.76
CA LEU A 315 -17.70 4.67 19.76
C LEU A 315 -19.07 4.58 20.46
N ILE A 316 -19.76 3.44 20.31
CA ILE A 316 -21.07 3.21 20.93
C ILE A 316 -20.97 3.13 22.46
N ASP A 317 -19.91 2.53 22.99
CA ASP A 317 -19.68 2.43 24.43
C ASP A 317 -19.28 3.79 25.01
N ILE A 318 -18.44 4.56 24.28
CA ILE A 318 -18.07 5.92 24.66
C ILE A 318 -19.31 6.81 24.72
N ALA A 319 -20.17 6.76 23.70
CA ALA A 319 -21.39 7.56 23.65
C ALA A 319 -22.36 7.20 24.79
N ALA A 320 -22.51 5.91 25.09
CA ALA A 320 -23.32 5.42 26.20
C ALA A 320 -22.77 5.89 27.56
N GLU A 321 -21.46 5.79 27.80
CA GLU A 321 -20.82 6.27 29.03
C GLU A 321 -20.96 7.78 29.21
N TRP A 322 -20.82 8.55 28.13
CA TRP A 322 -20.98 10.00 28.15
C TRP A 322 -22.45 10.46 28.20
N GLY A 323 -23.40 9.53 28.06
CA GLY A 323 -24.83 9.82 28.09
C GLY A 323 -25.29 10.73 26.94
N MET A 324 -24.73 10.57 25.74
CA MET A 324 -25.03 11.42 24.59
C MET A 324 -25.23 10.64 23.29
N PRO A 325 -25.89 11.22 22.27
CA PRO A 325 -26.04 10.59 20.96
C PRO A 325 -24.69 10.24 20.30
N LEU A 326 -24.67 9.15 19.52
CA LEU A 326 -23.45 8.63 18.87
C LEU A 326 -22.73 9.71 18.03
N LEU A 327 -23.48 10.50 17.27
CA LEU A 327 -22.94 11.57 16.42
C LEU A 327 -22.35 12.72 17.24
N ASP A 328 -22.92 13.02 18.42
CA ASP A 328 -22.40 14.07 19.30
C ASP A 328 -21.12 13.62 20.01
N ALA A 329 -21.04 12.35 20.41
CA ALA A 329 -19.80 11.76 20.91
C ALA A 329 -18.70 11.80 19.83
N ALA A 330 -19.02 11.45 18.59
CA ALA A 330 -18.06 11.51 17.47
C ALA A 330 -17.55 12.93 17.22
N ARG A 331 -18.43 13.94 17.20
CA ARG A 331 -18.02 15.36 17.08
C ARG A 331 -17.08 15.78 18.19
N ARG A 332 -17.35 15.35 19.42
CA ARG A 332 -16.51 15.67 20.59
C ARG A 332 -15.14 15.01 20.53
N LEU A 333 -15.01 13.87 19.86
CA LEU A 333 -13.75 13.16 19.69
C LEU A 333 -12.85 13.76 18.60
N GLN A 334 -13.41 14.50 17.63
CA GLN A 334 -12.63 15.08 16.53
C GLN A 334 -11.64 16.17 17.01
N PRO A 335 -10.43 16.25 16.42
CA PRO A 335 -9.88 15.33 15.42
C PRO A 335 -9.48 13.97 16.03
N ALA A 336 -9.85 12.91 15.33
CA ALA A 336 -9.68 11.51 15.73
C ALA A 336 -9.49 10.60 14.52
N GLY A 337 -9.00 9.39 14.76
CA GLY A 337 -8.98 8.27 13.82
C GLY A 337 -9.91 7.15 14.28
N ALA A 338 -10.34 6.31 13.34
CA ALA A 338 -11.22 5.18 13.63
C ALA A 338 -11.02 3.99 12.69
N VAL A 339 -11.32 2.81 13.21
CA VAL A 339 -11.55 1.56 12.46
C VAL A 339 -13.06 1.38 12.26
N TYR A 340 -13.48 1.13 11.02
CA TYR A 340 -14.87 0.89 10.65
C TYR A 340 -15.05 -0.57 10.22
N PHE A 341 -15.85 -1.33 10.95
CA PHE A 341 -16.20 -2.72 10.61
C PHE A 341 -17.36 -2.76 9.60
N GLY A 342 -17.28 -1.92 8.57
CA GLY A 342 -18.33 -1.66 7.61
C GLY A 342 -18.26 -2.50 6.33
N MET A 343 -17.48 -3.58 6.30
CA MET A 343 -17.29 -4.44 5.13
C MET A 343 -17.69 -5.88 5.46
N ASP A 344 -18.13 -6.63 4.44
CA ASP A 344 -18.41 -8.06 4.56
C ASP A 344 -17.22 -8.91 4.11
N GLU A 345 -16.89 -9.95 4.87
CA GLU A 345 -15.73 -10.80 4.58
C GLU A 345 -15.90 -11.60 3.26
N ALA A 346 -17.14 -11.96 2.88
CA ALA A 346 -17.35 -12.64 1.62
C ALA A 346 -17.08 -11.73 0.41
N ASP A 347 -17.35 -10.43 0.53
CA ASP A 347 -16.94 -9.44 -0.48
C ASP A 347 -15.41 -9.34 -0.56
N VAL A 348 -14.73 -9.21 0.58
CA VAL A 348 -13.25 -9.15 0.65
C VAL A 348 -12.62 -10.38 0.01
N ARG A 349 -13.12 -11.58 0.34
CA ARG A 349 -12.65 -12.84 -0.25
C ARG A 349 -12.79 -12.86 -1.77
N ARG A 350 -13.93 -12.41 -2.31
CA ARG A 350 -14.14 -12.34 -3.77
C ARG A 350 -13.18 -11.37 -4.44
N ILE A 351 -12.96 -10.20 -3.84
CA ILE A 351 -12.03 -9.18 -4.36
C ILE A 351 -10.58 -9.69 -4.30
N LEU A 352 -10.15 -10.23 -3.17
CA LEU A 352 -8.81 -10.82 -3.00
C LEU A 352 -8.54 -11.93 -4.03
N ALA A 353 -9.52 -12.80 -4.29
CA ALA A 353 -9.39 -13.90 -5.22
C ALA A 353 -9.31 -13.45 -6.69
N HIS A 354 -9.83 -12.27 -7.01
CA HIS A 354 -9.93 -11.80 -8.39
C HIS A 354 -8.55 -11.61 -9.05
N PRO A 355 -8.30 -12.08 -10.29
CA PRO A 355 -6.97 -12.06 -10.91
C PRO A 355 -6.33 -10.67 -11.05
N LEU A 356 -7.14 -9.61 -11.10
CA LEU A 356 -6.65 -8.23 -11.22
C LEU A 356 -6.32 -7.56 -9.88
N SER A 357 -6.60 -8.22 -8.75
CA SER A 357 -6.32 -7.69 -7.41
C SER A 357 -4.89 -8.01 -6.97
N MET A 358 -4.14 -6.94 -6.67
CA MET A 358 -2.90 -6.98 -5.90
C MET A 358 -3.19 -6.96 -4.39
N ILE A 359 -2.13 -7.08 -3.60
CA ILE A 359 -2.17 -6.92 -2.14
C ILE A 359 -1.51 -5.59 -1.75
N GLY A 360 -2.26 -4.74 -1.05
CA GLY A 360 -1.75 -3.54 -0.40
C GLY A 360 -2.13 -3.56 1.08
N SER A 361 -1.26 -3.09 1.97
CA SER A 361 -1.56 -3.14 3.42
C SER A 361 -2.51 -2.04 3.85
N ASP A 362 -2.42 -0.86 3.23
CA ASP A 362 -3.08 0.38 3.67
C ASP A 362 -2.75 0.71 5.14
N GLY A 363 -1.56 0.33 5.60
CA GLY A 363 -1.10 0.62 6.96
C GLY A 363 -0.97 2.13 7.21
N LEU A 364 -1.44 2.58 8.37
CA LEU A 364 -1.30 3.96 8.87
C LEU A 364 -0.27 3.95 10.01
N PRO A 365 1.02 4.23 9.73
CA PRO A 365 2.11 4.04 10.68
C PRO A 365 2.21 5.13 11.75
N GLU A 366 1.55 6.27 11.57
CA GLU A 366 1.49 7.35 12.57
C GLU A 366 0.42 7.10 13.65
N ASP A 367 -0.51 6.17 13.42
CA ASP A 367 -1.57 5.87 14.39
C ASP A 367 -0.97 5.21 15.64
N PRO A 368 -1.22 5.74 16.86
CA PRO A 368 -0.74 5.12 18.10
C PRO A 368 -1.29 3.71 18.31
N PHE A 369 -2.55 3.50 17.92
CA PHE A 369 -3.23 2.20 17.96
C PHE A 369 -3.76 1.86 16.56
N PRO A 370 -2.87 1.39 15.65
CA PRO A 370 -3.19 1.26 14.24
C PRO A 370 -4.12 0.06 13.98
N HIS A 371 -4.73 0.00 12.81
CA HIS A 371 -5.34 -1.24 12.33
C HIS A 371 -4.25 -2.32 12.13
N PRO A 372 -4.50 -3.61 12.50
CA PRO A 372 -3.53 -4.72 12.36
C PRO A 372 -3.03 -4.98 10.92
N ARG A 373 -3.64 -4.35 9.91
CA ARG A 373 -3.22 -4.44 8.51
C ARG A 373 -1.81 -3.88 8.30
N LEU A 374 -1.39 -2.93 9.15
CA LEU A 374 -0.03 -2.40 9.17
C LEU A 374 1.04 -3.49 9.41
N TRP A 375 0.71 -4.55 10.15
CA TRP A 375 1.67 -5.57 10.61
C TRP A 375 1.38 -6.99 10.11
N GLY A 376 0.17 -7.25 9.58
CA GLY A 376 -0.27 -8.61 9.24
C GLY A 376 -0.78 -8.83 7.81
N ALA A 377 -0.90 -7.82 6.96
CA ALA A 377 -1.51 -7.96 5.64
C ALA A 377 -0.92 -9.10 4.79
N PHE A 378 0.39 -9.13 4.54
CA PHE A 378 0.97 -10.14 3.65
C PHE A 378 0.94 -11.55 4.25
N PRO A 379 1.33 -11.77 5.52
CA PRO A 379 1.28 -13.08 6.16
C PRO A 379 -0.15 -13.61 6.33
N ARG A 380 -1.15 -12.73 6.46
CA ARG A 380 -2.58 -13.11 6.45
C ARG A 380 -3.02 -13.67 5.10
N VAL A 381 -2.55 -13.08 4.00
CA VAL A 381 -2.84 -13.61 2.65
C VAL A 381 -2.21 -14.99 2.46
N LEU A 382 -0.96 -15.19 2.89
CA LEU A 382 -0.23 -16.45 2.74
C LEU A 382 -0.77 -17.56 3.66
N GLY A 383 -0.94 -17.25 4.95
CA GLY A 383 -1.40 -18.19 5.96
C GLY A 383 -2.91 -18.37 5.89
N HIS A 384 -3.66 -17.38 6.37
CA HIS A 384 -5.10 -17.49 6.51
C HIS A 384 -5.81 -17.73 5.16
N PHE A 385 -5.60 -16.85 4.17
CA PHE A 385 -6.37 -16.94 2.93
C PHE A 385 -5.89 -18.05 1.98
N SER A 386 -4.58 -18.21 1.79
CA SER A 386 -4.06 -19.22 0.87
C SER A 386 -4.00 -20.62 1.49
N ARG A 387 -3.37 -20.79 2.66
CA ARG A 387 -3.23 -22.12 3.30
C ARG A 387 -4.50 -22.58 4.00
N ASP A 388 -5.08 -21.76 4.88
CA ASP A 388 -6.12 -22.24 5.81
C ASP A 388 -7.52 -22.23 5.16
N VAL A 389 -7.86 -21.16 4.43
CA VAL A 389 -9.12 -21.04 3.68
C VAL A 389 -9.06 -21.71 2.31
N GLY A 390 -7.88 -21.83 1.71
CA GLY A 390 -7.74 -22.39 0.36
C GLY A 390 -8.30 -21.48 -0.73
N LEU A 391 -8.32 -20.15 -0.51
CA LEU A 391 -8.93 -19.18 -1.44
C LEU A 391 -8.22 -19.17 -2.81
N PHE A 392 -6.91 -19.37 -2.81
CA PHE A 392 -6.09 -19.57 -3.99
C PHE A 392 -4.76 -20.26 -3.63
N PRO A 393 -4.09 -20.92 -4.60
CA PRO A 393 -2.78 -21.54 -4.37
C PRO A 393 -1.72 -20.53 -3.89
N LEU A 394 -0.73 -21.02 -3.14
CA LEU A 394 0.34 -20.18 -2.59
C LEU A 394 1.11 -19.40 -3.68
N HIS A 395 1.33 -19.99 -4.85
CA HIS A 395 2.00 -19.28 -5.94
C HIS A 395 1.18 -18.12 -6.51
N THR A 396 -0.15 -18.23 -6.47
CA THR A 396 -1.06 -17.12 -6.84
C THR A 396 -1.02 -16.03 -5.77
N ALA A 397 -0.99 -16.41 -4.50
CA ALA A 397 -0.83 -15.46 -3.39
C ALA A 397 0.47 -14.66 -3.56
N VAL A 398 1.60 -15.34 -3.75
CA VAL A 398 2.91 -14.70 -3.99
C VAL A 398 2.87 -13.82 -5.23
N HIS A 399 2.34 -14.28 -6.37
CA HIS A 399 2.25 -13.48 -7.60
C HIS A 399 1.50 -12.15 -7.39
N LYS A 400 0.39 -12.17 -6.64
CA LYS A 400 -0.44 -10.99 -6.34
C LYS A 400 0.29 -9.91 -5.53
N MET A 401 1.34 -10.28 -4.80
CA MET A 401 2.16 -9.37 -4.00
C MET A 401 3.59 -9.23 -4.54
N THR A 402 3.88 -9.75 -5.75
CA THR A 402 5.21 -9.71 -6.37
C THR A 402 5.10 -9.39 -7.87
N GLY A 403 5.06 -10.39 -8.76
CA GLY A 403 5.11 -10.20 -10.21
C GLY A 403 3.97 -9.34 -10.75
N LEU A 404 2.75 -9.49 -10.22
CA LEU A 404 1.61 -8.64 -10.59
C LEU A 404 1.85 -7.18 -10.18
N SER A 405 2.33 -6.96 -8.95
CA SER A 405 2.64 -5.64 -8.40
C SER A 405 3.75 -4.94 -9.17
N ALA A 406 4.86 -5.64 -9.41
CA ALA A 406 5.98 -5.11 -10.19
C ALA A 406 5.57 -4.75 -11.62
N ALA A 407 4.78 -5.60 -12.28
CA ALA A 407 4.31 -5.34 -13.63
C ALA A 407 3.40 -4.09 -13.71
N ARG A 408 2.44 -3.94 -12.79
CA ARG A 408 1.51 -2.80 -12.78
C ARG A 408 2.21 -1.48 -12.49
N PHE A 409 3.17 -1.48 -11.57
CA PHE A 409 3.93 -0.29 -11.21
C PHE A 409 5.24 -0.11 -11.98
N GLY A 410 5.48 -0.93 -13.01
CA GLY A 410 6.64 -0.78 -13.89
C GLY A 410 8.00 -0.94 -13.18
N LEU A 411 8.06 -1.72 -12.10
CA LEU A 411 9.27 -1.92 -11.30
C LEU A 411 10.24 -2.87 -12.01
N LYS A 412 11.18 -2.30 -12.77
CA LYS A 412 12.09 -3.06 -13.63
C LYS A 412 13.00 -4.00 -12.84
N ALA A 413 13.08 -5.26 -13.30
CA ALA A 413 13.93 -6.30 -12.74
C ALA A 413 13.69 -6.58 -11.23
N ARG A 414 12.43 -6.47 -10.79
CA ARG A 414 11.94 -6.81 -9.44
C ARG A 414 10.65 -7.64 -9.55
N GLY A 415 10.22 -8.21 -8.42
CA GLY A 415 8.95 -8.96 -8.32
C GLY A 415 8.98 -10.37 -8.88
N GLU A 416 10.12 -10.83 -9.41
CA GLU A 416 10.31 -12.21 -9.84
C GLU A 416 11.71 -12.73 -9.48
N ILE A 417 11.83 -14.04 -9.20
CA ILE A 417 13.13 -14.71 -9.04
C ILE A 417 13.60 -15.14 -10.44
N ARG A 418 14.45 -14.32 -11.04
CA ARG A 418 15.05 -14.55 -12.36
C ARG A 418 16.51 -14.10 -12.36
N GLU A 419 17.36 -14.79 -13.10
CA GLU A 419 18.75 -14.37 -13.26
C GLU A 419 18.84 -12.93 -13.80
N GLY A 420 19.72 -12.12 -13.21
CA GLY A 420 19.88 -10.70 -13.46
C GLY A 420 18.90 -9.78 -12.70
N TYR A 421 17.86 -10.31 -12.06
CA TYR A 421 16.94 -9.49 -11.26
C TYR A 421 17.59 -9.07 -9.94
N TRP A 422 17.06 -8.00 -9.33
CA TRP A 422 17.46 -7.62 -7.96
C TRP A 422 17.12 -8.75 -6.99
N ALA A 423 18.03 -9.02 -6.05
CA ALA A 423 17.81 -9.99 -4.98
C ALA A 423 16.97 -9.38 -3.84
N ASP A 424 15.76 -8.95 -4.17
CA ASP A 424 14.72 -8.72 -3.18
C ASP A 424 13.99 -10.03 -2.95
N LEU A 425 14.19 -10.65 -1.79
CA LEU A 425 13.73 -12.00 -1.53
C LEU A 425 13.11 -12.12 -0.15
N VAL A 426 12.22 -13.08 0.00
CA VAL A 426 11.69 -13.52 1.29
C VAL A 426 11.76 -15.04 1.38
N LEU A 427 12.29 -15.51 2.50
CA LEU A 427 12.30 -16.92 2.88
C LEU A 427 11.31 -17.11 4.02
N PHE A 428 10.35 -18.02 3.84
CA PHE A 428 9.31 -18.27 4.84
C PHE A 428 8.93 -19.74 4.94
N ASP A 429 8.40 -20.12 6.11
CA ASP A 429 7.83 -21.43 6.37
C ASP A 429 6.36 -21.44 5.91
N PRO A 430 6.01 -22.15 4.81
CA PRO A 430 4.65 -22.16 4.29
C PRO A 430 3.63 -22.78 5.27
N LEU A 431 4.08 -23.63 6.20
CA LEU A 431 3.22 -24.27 7.20
C LEU A 431 2.97 -23.40 8.43
N ARG A 432 3.83 -22.40 8.67
CA ARG A 432 3.78 -21.56 9.89
C ARG A 432 3.49 -20.09 9.62
N VAL A 433 3.67 -19.60 8.40
CA VAL A 433 3.45 -18.19 8.07
C VAL A 433 2.04 -17.75 8.47
N ARG A 434 1.93 -16.70 9.28
CA ARG A 434 0.65 -16.13 9.73
C ARG A 434 0.82 -14.70 10.24
N ASP A 435 -0.24 -13.93 10.11
CA ASP A 435 -0.45 -12.71 10.87
C ASP A 435 -0.66 -13.03 12.36
N VAL A 436 -0.11 -12.17 13.22
CA VAL A 436 -0.25 -12.26 14.68
C VAL A 436 -0.90 -11.00 15.24
N ALA A 437 -0.72 -9.86 14.57
CA ALA A 437 -1.42 -8.63 14.89
C ALA A 437 -2.93 -8.81 14.76
N ASP A 438 -3.66 -8.36 15.78
CA ASP A 438 -5.12 -8.32 15.79
C ASP A 438 -5.62 -6.93 16.25
N PHE A 439 -6.93 -6.74 16.38
CA PHE A 439 -7.49 -5.44 16.77
C PHE A 439 -7.24 -5.06 18.24
N ASN A 440 -6.77 -5.98 19.08
CA ASN A 440 -6.42 -5.73 20.48
C ASN A 440 -4.92 -5.46 20.65
N ASP A 441 -4.08 -6.20 19.92
CA ASP A 441 -2.63 -6.02 19.88
C ASP A 441 -2.17 -5.88 18.41
N PRO A 442 -2.34 -4.68 17.81
CA PRO A 442 -2.17 -4.47 16.37
C PRO A 442 -0.72 -4.32 15.92
N GLN A 443 0.23 -4.23 16.86
CA GLN A 443 1.64 -3.97 16.57
C GLN A 443 2.52 -5.20 16.83
N ARG A 444 2.09 -6.36 16.33
CA ARG A 444 2.82 -7.62 16.48
C ARG A 444 3.39 -8.10 15.14
N SER A 445 4.70 -8.36 15.15
CA SER A 445 5.38 -9.02 14.03
C SER A 445 4.73 -10.37 13.69
N ALA A 446 4.69 -10.66 12.39
CA ALA A 446 4.23 -11.94 11.90
C ALA A 446 5.17 -13.10 12.27
N GLU A 447 4.62 -14.31 12.24
CA GLU A 447 5.39 -15.55 12.41
C GLU A 447 5.66 -16.22 11.07
N GLY A 448 6.71 -17.04 11.02
CA GLY A 448 7.06 -17.87 9.86
C GLY A 448 7.84 -17.16 8.75
N ILE A 449 8.23 -15.90 8.93
CA ILE A 449 9.20 -15.21 8.08
C ILE A 449 10.61 -15.46 8.63
N ASP A 450 11.43 -16.23 7.89
CA ASP A 450 12.76 -16.66 8.32
C ASP A 450 13.88 -15.74 7.84
N GLY A 451 13.66 -15.06 6.71
CA GLY A 451 14.63 -14.11 6.16
C GLY A 451 14.03 -13.18 5.12
N VAL A 452 14.55 -11.96 5.07
CA VAL A 452 14.21 -10.97 4.05
C VAL A 452 15.49 -10.32 3.53
N TRP A 453 15.66 -10.31 2.21
CA TRP A 453 16.75 -9.65 1.50
C TRP A 453 16.21 -8.47 0.74
N VAL A 454 16.90 -7.34 0.84
CA VAL A 454 16.64 -6.14 0.05
C VAL A 454 17.91 -5.80 -0.68
N ASN A 455 17.85 -5.78 -2.02
CA ASN A 455 19.00 -5.61 -2.90
C ASN A 455 20.16 -6.56 -2.55
N GLY A 456 19.83 -7.82 -2.21
CA GLY A 456 20.76 -8.89 -1.88
C GLY A 456 21.35 -8.85 -0.47
N VAL A 457 20.99 -7.87 0.37
CA VAL A 457 21.41 -7.83 1.77
C VAL A 457 20.29 -8.34 2.67
N ARG A 458 20.59 -9.41 3.42
CA ARG A 458 19.70 -9.95 4.44
C ARG A 458 19.49 -8.89 5.52
N SER A 459 18.29 -8.34 5.60
CA SER A 459 17.93 -7.25 6.52
C SER A 459 17.04 -7.73 7.68
N TYR A 460 16.45 -8.92 7.55
CA TYR A 460 15.67 -9.59 8.57
C TYR A 460 16.11 -11.06 8.71
N VAL A 461 16.26 -11.53 9.94
CA VAL A 461 16.71 -12.89 10.29
C VAL A 461 16.22 -13.24 11.70
N ASP A 462 15.82 -14.49 11.92
CA ASP A 462 15.42 -15.02 13.23
C ASP A 462 14.35 -14.18 13.95
N GLY A 463 13.40 -13.63 13.17
CA GLY A 463 12.31 -12.81 13.70
C GLY A 463 12.71 -11.37 14.06
N GLN A 464 13.90 -10.91 13.67
CA GLN A 464 14.42 -9.59 14.03
C GLN A 464 15.06 -8.87 12.83
N ALA A 465 14.94 -7.53 12.83
CA ALA A 465 15.75 -6.70 11.94
C ALA A 465 17.21 -6.69 12.43
N ASN A 466 18.17 -6.84 11.52
CA ASN A 466 19.60 -6.89 11.89
C ASN A 466 20.33 -5.55 11.71
N GLY A 467 19.58 -4.48 11.40
CA GLY A 467 20.09 -3.11 11.27
C GLY A 467 20.74 -2.78 9.93
N ARG A 468 20.95 -3.75 9.02
CA ARG A 468 21.44 -3.49 7.66
C ARG A 468 20.29 -2.95 6.81
N ARG A 469 20.54 -1.87 6.05
CA ARG A 469 19.53 -1.21 5.22
C ARG A 469 20.11 -0.89 3.85
N GLU A 470 19.50 -1.46 2.82
CA GLU A 470 19.93 -1.29 1.42
C GLU A 470 18.79 -0.87 0.49
N GLY A 471 17.66 -0.46 1.06
CA GLY A 471 16.53 0.05 0.32
C GLY A 471 16.90 1.32 -0.44
N ARG A 472 16.35 1.42 -1.66
CA ARG A 472 16.63 2.53 -2.58
C ARG A 472 15.34 3.20 -3.02
N PHE A 473 15.46 4.45 -3.45
CA PHE A 473 14.39 5.06 -4.23
C PHE A 473 14.31 4.40 -5.62
N LEU A 474 13.10 4.03 -6.05
CA LEU A 474 12.83 3.43 -7.35
C LEU A 474 12.11 4.45 -8.23
N ALA A 475 12.85 5.03 -9.17
CA ALA A 475 12.28 5.85 -10.23
C ALA A 475 11.63 4.98 -11.32
N ARG A 476 10.66 5.55 -12.04
CA ARG A 476 9.92 4.91 -13.14
C ARG A 476 10.81 4.41 -14.30
#